data_AF-A0A8J3ADW9-F1
#
_entry.id   AF-A0A8J3ADW9-F1
#
_cell.length_a   1.000
_cell.length_b   1.000
_cell.length_c   1.000
_cell.angle_alpha   90.00
_cell.angle_beta   90.00
_cell.angle_gamma   90.00
#
_symmetry.space_group_name_H-M   'P 1'
#
loop_
_entity.id
_entity.type
_entity.pdbx_description
1 polymer ?
#
loop_
_entity_poly.entity_id
_entity_poly.type
_entity_poly.pdbx_seq_one_letter_code
_entity_poly.pdbx_strand_id
1 'polypeptide(L)'
;MLPSTAAPAPEEGSVLVRVTARDRGWARRLPTVPEAAELTVTVGHPELLPVDVDDLLAGGYRIAGVAAAHRPVGRNVDVLVPLGLRERHEDWFRDLLAGAERVFDLRLGPVQRVLAAEIQLHLRALATG
;
A
#
# COMPACT_ATOMS: atom_id res chain seq x y z
N MET A 1 0.09 -5.37 35.76
CA MET A 1 0.16 -4.51 34.55
C MET A 1 0.46 -5.43 33.38
N LEU A 2 -0.51 -5.65 32.49
CA LEU A 2 -0.23 -6.28 31.21
C LEU A 2 0.53 -5.26 30.33
N PRO A 3 1.56 -5.64 29.57
CA PRO A 3 2.15 -4.73 28.60
C PRO A 3 1.06 -4.32 27.63
N SER A 4 0.76 -3.02 27.57
CA SER A 4 -0.08 -2.45 26.52
C SER A 4 0.60 -2.77 25.20
N THR A 5 0.07 -3.75 24.48
CA THR A 5 0.53 -4.06 23.12
C THR A 5 0.05 -2.88 22.29
N ALA A 6 0.91 -1.86 22.15
CA ALA A 6 0.61 -0.74 21.29
C ALA A 6 0.21 -1.30 19.92
N ALA A 7 -0.92 -0.84 19.38
CA ALA A 7 -1.32 -1.20 18.04
C ALA A 7 -0.14 -0.90 17.10
N PRO A 8 0.14 -1.77 16.11
CA PRO A 8 1.21 -1.50 15.17
C PRO A 8 0.95 -0.14 14.52
N ALA A 9 2.04 0.59 14.26
CA ALA A 9 2.05 1.90 13.62
C ALA A 9 2.93 1.83 12.36
N PRO A 10 2.66 2.63 11.32
CA PRO A 10 3.55 2.71 10.17
C PRO A 10 4.91 3.25 10.59
N GLU A 11 5.97 2.80 9.91
CA GLU A 11 7.32 3.34 10.09
C GLU A 11 7.32 4.86 9.87
N GLU A 12 8.11 5.58 10.67
CA GLU A 12 8.21 7.03 10.56
C GLU A 12 8.59 7.47 9.14
N GLY A 13 7.85 8.45 8.60
CA GLY A 13 8.09 8.93 7.24
C GLY A 13 7.55 8.02 6.13
N SER A 14 6.83 6.94 6.46
CA SER A 14 6.07 6.16 5.48
C SER A 14 5.00 7.03 4.80
N VAL A 15 4.72 6.69 3.54
CA VAL A 15 3.64 7.30 2.76
C VAL A 15 2.68 6.22 2.27
N LEU A 16 1.41 6.58 2.09
CA LEU A 16 0.47 5.75 1.36
C LEU A 16 0.31 6.33 -0.05
N VAL A 17 0.67 5.55 -1.08
CA VAL A 17 0.56 5.96 -2.47
C VAL A 17 -0.68 5.34 -3.08
N ARG A 18 -1.62 6.18 -3.47
CA ARG A 18 -2.85 5.79 -4.18
C ARG A 18 -2.60 5.75 -5.66
N VAL A 19 -2.69 4.57 -6.25
CA VAL A 19 -2.47 4.30 -7.67
C VAL A 19 -3.79 3.94 -8.34
N THR A 20 -4.03 4.51 -9.52
CA THR A 20 -5.25 4.21 -10.30
C THR A 20 -5.22 2.78 -10.84
N ALA A 21 -6.26 2.01 -10.54
CA ALA A 21 -6.43 0.63 -10.98
C ALA A 21 -7.69 0.51 -11.84
N ARG A 22 -7.56 0.71 -13.16
CA ARG A 22 -8.72 0.81 -14.06
C ARG A 22 -9.46 -0.52 -14.27
N ASP A 23 -8.75 -1.62 -14.11
CA ASP A 23 -9.14 -2.98 -14.47
C ASP A 23 -8.30 -3.98 -13.64
N ARG A 24 -8.59 -5.29 -13.79
CA ARG A 24 -7.93 -6.37 -13.05
C ARG A 24 -6.46 -6.61 -13.43
N GLY A 25 -5.94 -5.99 -14.48
CA GLY A 25 -4.53 -6.02 -14.89
C GLY A 25 -3.68 -4.95 -14.20
N TRP A 26 -4.16 -4.35 -13.12
CA TRP A 26 -3.45 -3.28 -12.41
C TRP A 26 -2.08 -3.69 -11.85
N ALA A 27 -1.90 -4.95 -11.40
CA ALA A 27 -0.62 -5.39 -10.84
C ALA A 27 0.53 -5.30 -11.85
N ARG A 28 0.30 -5.66 -13.12
CA ARG A 28 1.30 -5.56 -14.21
C ARG A 28 1.76 -4.13 -14.52
N ARG A 29 1.05 -3.11 -14.03
CA ARG A 29 1.36 -1.69 -14.25
C ARG A 29 2.14 -1.07 -13.09
N LEU A 30 2.25 -1.76 -11.95
CA LEU A 30 3.10 -1.30 -10.86
C LEU A 30 4.57 -1.57 -11.22
N PRO A 31 5.49 -0.64 -10.91
CA PRO A 31 6.91 -0.88 -11.10
C PRO A 31 7.39 -1.97 -10.13
N THR A 32 8.25 -2.88 -10.59
CA THR A 32 8.83 -3.92 -9.74
C THR A 32 9.56 -3.31 -8.54
N VAL A 33 9.26 -3.80 -7.33
CA VAL A 33 9.91 -3.35 -6.10
C VAL A 33 11.39 -3.75 -6.11
N PRO A 34 12.32 -2.82 -5.82
CA PRO A 34 13.75 -3.09 -5.84
C PRO A 34 14.20 -3.98 -4.66
N GLU A 35 15.39 -4.57 -4.78
CA GLU A 35 16.07 -5.35 -3.73
C GLU A 35 15.29 -6.58 -3.22
N ALA A 36 14.32 -7.08 -4.01
CA ALA A 36 13.40 -8.14 -3.57
C ALA A 36 12.66 -7.80 -2.27
N ALA A 37 12.51 -6.50 -1.95
CA ALA A 37 11.65 -6.07 -0.87
C ALA A 37 10.19 -6.39 -1.21
N GLU A 38 9.38 -6.63 -0.17
CA GLU A 38 7.94 -6.84 -0.33
C GLU A 38 7.19 -5.61 0.17
N LEU A 39 6.29 -5.08 -0.66
CA LEU A 39 5.34 -4.04 -0.27
C LEU A 39 3.92 -4.59 -0.21
N THR A 40 3.14 -4.03 0.72
CA THR A 40 1.73 -4.40 0.86
C THR A 40 0.84 -3.43 0.09
N VAL A 41 -0.26 -3.96 -0.45
CA VAL A 41 -1.24 -3.23 -1.25
C VAL A 41 -2.65 -3.44 -0.68
N THR A 42 -3.42 -2.39 -0.49
CA THR A 42 -4.87 -2.50 -0.23
C THR A 42 -5.65 -2.16 -1.49
N VAL A 43 -6.75 -2.89 -1.72
CA VAL A 43 -7.56 -2.76 -2.92
C VAL A 43 -8.82 -1.95 -2.61
N GLY A 44 -9.01 -0.84 -3.33
CA GLY A 44 -10.09 0.11 -3.09
C GLY A 44 -11.49 -0.36 -3.51
N HIS A 45 -11.58 -1.37 -4.38
CA HIS A 45 -12.84 -1.93 -4.86
C HIS A 45 -12.76 -3.44 -5.17
N PRO A 46 -13.73 -4.29 -4.76
CA PRO A 46 -13.67 -5.74 -4.98
C PRO A 46 -13.63 -6.17 -6.46
N GLU A 47 -14.18 -5.36 -7.39
CA GLU A 47 -14.15 -5.67 -8.83
C GLU A 47 -12.73 -5.76 -9.41
N LEU A 48 -11.75 -5.13 -8.75
CA LEU A 48 -10.34 -5.21 -9.12
C LEU A 48 -9.72 -6.57 -8.78
N LEU A 49 -10.50 -7.45 -8.15
CA LEU A 49 -10.18 -8.84 -7.90
C LEU A 49 -11.04 -9.78 -8.78
N PRO A 50 -10.53 -10.99 -9.09
CA PRO A 50 -9.18 -11.45 -8.80
C PRO A 50 -8.13 -10.70 -9.61
N VAL A 51 -6.94 -10.55 -9.05
CA VAL A 51 -5.74 -10.12 -9.77
C VAL A 51 -4.87 -11.34 -10.02
N ASP A 52 -4.04 -11.29 -11.05
CA ASP A 52 -3.01 -12.30 -11.29
C ASP A 52 -1.99 -12.26 -10.14
N VAL A 53 -1.95 -13.33 -9.35
CA VAL A 53 -1.11 -13.42 -8.15
C VAL A 53 0.37 -13.54 -8.52
N ASP A 54 0.67 -14.20 -9.64
CA ASP A 54 2.06 -14.41 -10.06
C ASP A 54 2.70 -13.08 -10.46
N ASP A 55 1.97 -12.21 -11.16
CA ASP A 55 2.44 -10.85 -11.48
C ASP A 55 2.65 -10.00 -10.22
N LEU A 56 1.73 -10.12 -9.25
CA LEU A 56 1.79 -9.34 -8.03
C LEU A 56 3.03 -9.72 -7.21
N LEU A 57 3.26 -11.02 -7.02
CA LEU A 57 4.41 -11.55 -6.28
C LEU A 57 5.72 -11.30 -7.03
N ALA A 58 5.76 -11.52 -8.35
CA ALA A 58 6.94 -11.22 -9.17
C ALA A 58 7.30 -9.72 -9.17
N GLY A 59 6.30 -8.86 -8.99
CA GLY A 59 6.47 -7.42 -8.81
C GLY A 59 6.95 -7.00 -7.41
N GLY A 60 7.02 -7.90 -6.44
CA GLY A 60 7.35 -7.58 -5.04
C GLY A 60 6.18 -7.00 -4.23
N TYR A 61 4.95 -7.31 -4.62
CA TYR A 61 3.74 -6.84 -3.94
C TYR A 61 2.93 -7.98 -3.34
N ARG A 62 2.21 -7.67 -2.25
CA ARG A 62 1.21 -8.58 -1.66
C ARG A 62 -0.06 -7.83 -1.27
N ILE A 63 -1.23 -8.45 -1.49
CA ILE A 63 -2.50 -7.87 -1.04
C ILE A 63 -2.63 -7.99 0.47
N ALA A 64 -2.78 -6.85 1.14
CA ALA A 64 -3.10 -6.75 2.56
C ALA A 64 -4.61 -6.84 2.86
N GLY A 65 -5.46 -6.50 1.88
CA GLY A 65 -6.91 -6.59 2.01
C GLY A 65 -7.66 -5.67 1.06
N VAL A 66 -8.99 -5.64 1.20
CA VAL A 66 -9.89 -4.78 0.41
C VAL A 66 -10.43 -3.67 1.31
N ALA A 67 -10.06 -2.42 1.02
CA ALA A 67 -10.43 -1.23 1.79
C ALA A 67 -11.92 -0.84 1.64
N ALA A 68 -12.56 -1.29 0.55
CA ALA A 68 -13.95 -0.95 0.19
C ALA A 68 -14.98 -1.23 1.30
N ALA A 69 -14.66 -2.15 2.23
CA ALA A 69 -15.54 -2.50 3.36
C ALA A 69 -15.78 -1.33 4.34
N HIS A 70 -14.89 -0.34 4.37
CA HIS A 70 -14.97 0.79 5.31
C HIS A 70 -15.20 2.13 4.62
N ARG A 71 -14.72 2.28 3.38
CA ARG A 71 -14.91 3.48 2.56
C ARG A 71 -14.76 3.12 1.08
N PRO A 72 -15.67 3.52 0.17
CA PRO A 72 -15.43 3.37 -1.25
C PRO A 72 -14.27 4.28 -1.66
N VAL A 73 -13.11 3.69 -1.94
CA VAL A 73 -11.90 4.41 -2.37
C VAL A 73 -11.86 4.60 -3.89
N GLY A 74 -12.87 4.07 -4.59
CA GLY A 74 -12.92 4.02 -6.05
C GLY A 74 -12.04 2.91 -6.62
N ARG A 75 -11.78 2.99 -7.91
CA ARG A 75 -10.96 2.03 -8.66
C ARG A 75 -9.46 2.33 -8.48
N ASN A 76 -9.00 2.17 -7.25
CA ASN A 76 -7.66 2.50 -6.80
C ASN A 76 -7.05 1.35 -5.98
N VAL A 77 -5.73 1.33 -5.91
CA VAL A 77 -4.98 0.54 -4.94
C VAL A 77 -4.07 1.46 -4.14
N ASP A 78 -3.92 1.19 -2.85
CA ASP A 78 -3.05 1.97 -1.97
C ASP A 78 -1.84 1.12 -1.62
N VAL A 79 -0.64 1.67 -1.83
CA VAL A 79 0.66 1.02 -1.54
C VAL A 79 1.29 1.71 -0.35
N LEU A 80 1.66 0.95 0.70
CA LEU A 80 2.41 1.50 1.83
C LEU A 80 3.90 1.48 1.50
N VAL A 81 4.53 2.66 1.43
CA VAL A 81 5.93 2.82 1.04
C VAL A 81 6.74 3.40 2.21
N PRO A 82 7.71 2.66 2.76
CA PRO A 82 8.62 3.14 3.80
C PRO A 82 9.56 4.26 3.32
N LEU A 83 10.03 5.11 4.23
CA LEU A 83 10.99 6.19 3.92
C LEU A 83 12.29 5.65 3.33
N GLY A 84 12.89 4.65 3.97
CA GLY A 84 14.18 4.13 3.54
C GLY A 84 14.18 3.57 2.12
N LEU A 85 13.06 2.98 1.67
CA LEU A 85 12.95 2.43 0.32
C LEU A 85 12.88 3.55 -0.74
N ARG A 86 12.09 4.59 -0.50
CA ARG A 86 11.96 5.72 -1.44
C ARG A 86 13.23 6.57 -1.53
N GLU A 87 14.00 6.70 -0.46
CA GLU A 87 15.27 7.43 -0.45
C GLU A 87 16.38 6.67 -1.18
N ARG A 88 16.42 5.34 -1.07
CA ARG A 88 17.42 4.52 -1.77
C ARG A 88 17.13 4.32 -3.25
N HIS A 89 15.86 4.35 -3.65
CA HIS A 89 15.42 4.07 -5.02
C HIS A 89 14.49 5.15 -5.56
N GLU A 90 15.01 6.37 -5.68
CA GLU A 90 14.25 7.53 -6.11
C GLU A 90 13.62 7.36 -7.50
N ASP A 91 14.32 6.72 -8.45
CA ASP A 91 13.79 6.47 -9.80
C ASP A 91 12.61 5.49 -9.78
N TRP A 92 12.68 4.41 -9.01
CA TRP A 92 11.55 3.50 -8.80
C TRP A 92 10.36 4.22 -8.17
N PHE A 93 10.62 5.07 -7.17
CA PHE A 93 9.55 5.83 -6.52
C PHE A 93 8.93 6.81 -7.52
N ARG A 94 9.73 7.46 -8.38
CA ARG A 94 9.24 8.32 -9.46
C ARG A 94 8.33 7.56 -10.43
N ASP A 95 8.70 6.34 -10.81
CA ASP A 95 7.89 5.48 -11.68
C ASP A 95 6.57 5.09 -11.02
N LEU A 96 6.59 4.79 -9.72
CA LEU A 96 5.37 4.52 -8.95
C LEU A 96 4.46 5.77 -8.92
N LEU A 97 5.04 6.94 -8.73
CA LEU A 97 4.32 8.22 -8.71
C LEU A 97 3.72 8.58 -10.07
N ALA A 98 4.28 8.11 -11.19
CA ALA A 98 3.71 8.34 -12.51
C ALA A 98 2.32 7.70 -12.67
N GLY A 99 2.02 6.64 -11.92
CA GLY A 99 0.70 6.01 -11.84
C GLY A 99 -0.19 6.51 -10.69
N ALA A 100 0.33 7.39 -9.82
CA ALA A 100 -0.35 7.78 -8.60
C ALA A 100 -1.41 8.87 -8.85
N GLU A 101 -2.60 8.66 -8.29
CA GLU A 101 -3.62 9.71 -8.15
C GLU A 101 -3.29 10.63 -6.96
N ARG A 102 -2.76 10.05 -5.88
CA ARG A 102 -2.49 10.79 -4.64
C ARG A 102 -1.41 10.15 -3.80
N VAL A 103 -0.66 10.98 -3.06
CA VAL A 103 0.28 10.54 -2.03
C VAL A 103 -0.17 11.11 -0.69
N PHE A 104 -0.18 10.27 0.33
CA PHE A 104 -0.57 10.64 1.68
C PHE A 104 0.64 10.55 2.61
N ASP A 105 1.08 11.69 3.13
CA ASP A 105 2.11 11.73 4.17
C ASP A 105 1.51 11.27 5.50
N LEU A 106 1.96 10.10 5.99
CA LEU A 106 1.42 9.53 7.20
C LEU A 106 1.96 10.21 8.46
N ARG A 107 2.92 11.14 8.39
CA ARG A 107 3.29 11.95 9.57
C ARG A 107 2.18 12.91 9.98
N LEU A 108 1.23 13.18 9.08
CA LEU A 108 0.09 14.06 9.35
C LEU A 108 -1.01 13.29 10.09
N GLY A 109 -1.16 13.53 11.39
CA GLY A 109 -2.15 12.86 12.23
C GLY A 109 -3.59 12.84 11.69
N PRO A 110 -4.13 13.92 11.09
CA PRO A 110 -5.43 13.88 10.43
C PRO A 110 -5.52 12.90 9.25
N VAL A 111 -4.43 12.75 8.47
CA VAL A 111 -4.37 11.80 7.35
C VAL A 111 -4.40 10.37 7.88
N GLN A 112 -3.61 10.05 8.92
CA GLN A 112 -3.66 8.72 9.54
C GLN A 112 -5.05 8.37 10.05
N ARG A 113 -5.76 9.31 10.67
CA ARG A 113 -7.12 9.08 11.17
C ARG A 113 -8.11 8.79 10.05
N VAL A 114 -8.00 9.48 8.92
CA VAL A 114 -8.88 9.28 7.75
C VAL A 114 -8.60 7.95 7.05
N LEU A 115 -7.35 7.48 7.06
CA LEU A 115 -6.88 6.26 6.39
C LEU A 115 -6.63 5.10 7.36
N ALA A 116 -7.19 5.16 8.57
CA ALA A 116 -6.85 4.23 9.65
C ALA A 116 -7.16 2.77 9.28
N ALA A 117 -8.25 2.53 8.55
CA ALA A 117 -8.64 1.18 8.15
C ALA A 117 -7.65 0.59 7.14
N GLU A 118 -7.28 1.35 6.12
CA GLU A 118 -6.30 0.97 5.10
C GLU A 118 -4.93 0.71 5.74
N ILE A 119 -4.46 1.63 6.57
CA ILE A 119 -3.19 1.50 7.29
C ILE A 119 -3.20 0.22 8.16
N GLN A 120 -4.27 -0.06 8.88
CA GLN A 120 -4.36 -1.26 9.72
C GLN A 120 -4.31 -2.57 8.89
N LEU A 121 -4.86 -2.59 7.68
CA LEU A 121 -4.72 -3.75 6.79
C LEU A 121 -3.25 -3.99 6.44
N HIS A 122 -2.52 -2.95 6.03
CA HIS A 122 -1.09 -3.04 5.72
C HIS A 122 -0.29 -3.56 6.91
N LEU A 123 -0.53 -3.00 8.10
CA LEU A 123 0.23 -3.34 9.29
C LEU A 123 -0.04 -4.78 9.77
N ARG A 124 -1.28 -5.26 9.67
CA ARG A 124 -1.60 -6.67 9.95
C ARG A 124 -0.94 -7.60 8.94
N ALA A 125 -0.92 -7.22 7.67
CA ALA A 125 -0.28 -8.01 6.62
C ALA A 125 1.25 -8.09 6.84
N LEU A 126 1.90 -6.99 7.23
CA LEU A 126 3.32 -6.96 7.58
C LEU A 126 3.66 -7.76 8.85
N ALA A 127 2.73 -7.86 9.80
CA ALA A 127 2.94 -8.64 11.03
C ALA A 127 2.76 -10.16 10.85
N THR A 128 2.25 -10.60 9.69
CA THR A 128 1.91 -12.01 9.41
C THR A 128 2.69 -12.63 8.25
N GLY A 129 3.52 -11.83 7.58
CA GLY A 129 4.48 -12.28 6.56
C GLY A 129 5.86 -12.42 7.17
#